data_AF-A0A7C3UEW2-F1
#
_entry.id   AF-A0A7C3UEW2-F1
#
_cell.length_a   1.000
_cell.length_b   1.000
_cell.length_c   1.000
_cell.angle_alpha   90.00
_cell.angle_beta   90.00
_cell.angle_gamma   90.00
#
_symmetry.space_group_name_H-M   'P 1'
#
loop_
_entity.id
_entity.type
_entity.pdbx_description
1 polymer ?
#
loop_
_entity_poly.entity_id
_entity_poly.type
_entity_poly.pdbx_seq_one_letter_code
_entity_poly.pdbx_strand_id
1 'polypeptide(L)' 'IKKIIEDTKGKVEKITEWGKRELAYPIKKKKMGFYFLWEIKLNPQDVDKIDKKIKIEEQVLRYLVLRKE' A
#
# COMPACT_ATOMS: atom_id res chain seq x y z
N ILE A 1 3.68 -6.64 -0.64
CA ILE A 1 3.97 -5.21 -0.32
C ILE A 1 5.30 -5.01 0.43
N LYS A 2 5.56 -5.69 1.56
CA LYS A 2 6.85 -5.55 2.30
C LYS A 2 8.10 -5.67 1.41
N LYS A 3 8.17 -6.76 0.65
CA LYS A 3 9.27 -7.04 -0.28
C LYS A 3 9.45 -5.94 -1.34
N ILE A 4 8.35 -5.38 -1.85
CA ILE A 4 8.38 -4.29 -2.84
C ILE A 4 9.08 -3.06 -2.25
N ILE A 5 8.79 -2.72 -0.99
CA ILE A 5 9.37 -1.57 -0.29
C ILE A 5 10.87 -1.80 -0.03
N GLU A 6 11.25 -2.99 0.44
CA GLU A 6 12.64 -3.38 0.69
C GLU A 6 13.47 -3.37 -0.60
N ASP A 7 12.94 -3.89 -1.71
CA ASP A 7 13.59 -3.85 -3.03
C ASP A 7 13.88 -2.41 -3.51
N THR A 8 13.03 -1.45 -3.12
CA THR A 8 13.19 -0.03 -3.46
C THR A 8 14.03 0.74 -2.44
N LYS A 9 14.80 0.05 -1.59
CA LYS A 9 15.60 0.64 -0.51
C LYS A 9 14.78 1.43 0.52
N GLY A 10 13.48 1.15 0.60
CA GLY A 10 12.60 1.72 1.61
C GLY A 10 12.71 0.95 2.92
N LYS A 11 12.67 1.67 4.04
CA LYS A 11 12.60 1.08 5.38
C LYS A 11 11.16 1.09 5.86
N VAL A 12 10.65 -0.06 6.29
CA VAL A 12 9.34 -0.16 6.94
C VAL A 12 9.52 0.14 8.43
N GLU A 13 8.84 1.18 8.93
CA GLU A 13 8.88 1.53 10.35
C GLU A 13 7.78 0.84 11.13
N LYS A 14 6.57 0.83 10.58
CA LYS A 14 5.41 0.25 11.25
C LYS A 14 4.40 -0.28 10.24
N ILE A 15 3.79 -1.41 10.58
CA ILE A 15 2.65 -1.97 9.86
C ILE A 15 1.52 -2.07 10.87
N THR A 16 0.38 -1.48 10.53
CA THR A 16 -0.84 -1.56 11.34
C THR A 16 -1.94 -2.20 10.50
N GLU A 17 -2.42 -3.36 10.93
CA GLU A 17 -3.47 -4.11 10.25
C GLU A 17 -4.81 -3.78 10.88
N TRP A 18 -5.76 -3.31 10.07
CA TRP A 18 -7.11 -2.97 10.53
C TRP A 18 -8.10 -4.12 10.31
N GLY A 19 -7.62 -5.23 9.75
CA GLY A 19 -8.41 -6.41 9.44
C GLY A 19 -9.38 -6.20 8.26
N LYS A 20 -10.40 -7.06 8.22
CA LYS A 20 -11.42 -7.09 7.17
C LYS A 20 -12.50 -6.06 7.47
N ARG A 21 -12.81 -5.20 6.50
CA ARG A 21 -13.90 -4.23 6.57
C ARG A 21 -14.77 -4.31 5.32
N GLU A 22 -16.05 -4.00 5.49
CA GLU A 22 -16.97 -3.82 4.36
C GLU A 22 -16.74 -2.46 3.71
N LEU A 23 -16.76 -2.43 2.38
CA LEU A 23 -16.58 -1.22 1.58
C LEU A 23 -17.94 -0.56 1.37
N ALA A 24 -18.00 0.76 1.43
CA ALA A 24 -19.24 1.51 1.17
C ALA A 24 -19.82 1.26 -0.24
N TYR A 25 -18.95 0.92 -1.20
CA TYR A 25 -19.32 0.50 -2.54
C TYR A 25 -18.32 -0.56 -3.05
N PRO A 26 -18.73 -1.44 -3.99
CA PRO A 26 -17.83 -2.45 -4.53
C PRO A 26 -16.67 -1.84 -5.31
N ILE A 27 -15.45 -2.28 -5.02
CA ILE A 27 -14.24 -1.94 -5.80
C ILE A 27 -13.75 -3.20 -6.49
N LYS A 28 -13.53 -3.17 -7.81
CA LYS A 28 -13.19 -4.36 -8.61
C LYS A 28 -14.10 -5.57 -8.32
N LYS A 29 -15.41 -5.33 -8.17
CA LYS A 29 -16.44 -6.32 -7.81
C LYS A 29 -16.27 -6.98 -6.42
N LYS A 30 -15.44 -6.44 -5.53
CA LYS A 30 -15.30 -6.89 -4.14
C LYS A 30 -16.06 -5.94 -3.20
N LYS A 31 -16.86 -6.51 -2.29
CA LYS A 31 -17.63 -5.76 -1.27
C LYS A 31 -16.87 -5.62 0.06
N MET A 32 -15.82 -6.40 0.27
CA MET A 32 -15.02 -6.40 1.48
C MET A 32 -13.54 -6.34 1.12
N GLY A 33 -12.73 -5.76 1.99
CA GLY A 33 -11.29 -5.66 1.81
C GLY A 33 -10.55 -5.66 3.13
N PHE A 34 -9.25 -5.96 3.07
CA PHE A 34 -8.35 -5.82 4.21
C PHE A 34 -7.66 -4.47 4.16
N TYR A 35 -7.64 -3.77 5.28
CA TYR A 35 -6.98 -2.47 5.39
C TYR A 35 -5.63 -2.61 6.09
N PHE A 36 -4.60 -2.07 5.46
CA PHE A 36 -3.25 -2.01 6.00
C PHE A 36 -2.75 -0.57 5.96
N LEU A 37 -2.23 -0.09 7.08
CA LEU A 37 -1.51 1.17 7.18
C LEU A 37 -0.01 0.87 7.31
N TRP A 38 0.77 1.40 6.38
CA TRP A 38 2.21 1.22 6.32
C TRP A 38 2.89 2.56 6.55
N GLU A 39 3.71 2.64 7.59
CA GLU A 39 4.62 3.76 7.80
C GLU A 39 5.99 3.36 7.24
N ILE A 40 6.43 4.08 6.22
CA ILE A 40 7.67 3.79 5.49
C ILE A 40 8.54 5.04 5.40
N LYS A 41 9.85 4.84 5.45
CA LYS A 41 10.87 5.83 5.08
C LYS A 41 11.43 5.46 3.72
N LEU A 42 11.33 6.39 2.78
CA LEU A 42 11.79 6.22 1.41
C LEU A 42 12.32 7.55 0.89
N ASN A 43 13.30 7.48 -0.02
CA ASN A 43 13.72 8.64 -0.79
C ASN A 43 12.61 9.05 -1.78
N PRO A 44 12.37 10.36 -2.00
CA PRO A 44 11.33 10.83 -2.92
C PRO A 44 11.46 10.28 -4.36
N GLN A 45 12.69 10.04 -4.82
CA GLN A 45 12.98 9.51 -6.16
C GLN A 45 12.51 8.07 -6.38
N ASP A 46 12.33 7.30 -5.31
CA ASP A 46 11.97 5.89 -5.38
C ASP A 46 10.45 5.66 -5.24
N VAL A 47 9.66 6.71 -4.95
CA VAL A 47 8.20 6.64 -4.81
C VAL A 47 7.55 6.16 -6.10
N ASP A 48 7.99 6.66 -7.26
CA ASP A 48 7.45 6.28 -8.57
C ASP A 48 7.67 4.79 -8.89
N LYS A 49 8.77 4.20 -8.40
CA LYS A 49 9.05 2.78 -8.59
C LYS A 49 8.10 1.92 -7.78
N ILE A 50 7.80 2.34 -6.54
CA ILE A 50 6.82 1.68 -5.68
C ILE A 50 5.43 1.80 -6.31
N ASP A 51 5.03 2.98 -6.77
CA ASP A 51 3.73 3.22 -7.39
C ASP A 51 3.49 2.27 -8.58
N LYS A 52 4.48 2.15 -9.47
CA LYS A 52 4.42 1.22 -10.61
C LYS A 52 4.30 -0.24 -10.17
N LYS A 53 5.09 -0.68 -9.18
CA LYS A 53 5.03 -2.06 -8.68
C LYS A 53 3.68 -2.37 -8.01
N ILE A 54 3.12 -1.43 -7.23
CA ILE A 54 1.82 -1.62 -6.56
C ILE A 54 0.68 -1.66 -7.58
N LYS A 55 0.74 -0.87 -8.66
CA LYS A 55 -0.29 -0.90 -9.72
C LYS A 55 -0.39 -2.25 -10.43
N ILE A 56 0.73 -2.96 -10.56
CA ILE A 56 0.78 -4.29 -11.20
C ILE A 56 0.19 -5.37 -10.27
N GLU A 57 0.19 -5.12 -8.96
CA GLU A 57 -0.31 -6.08 -7.97
C GLU A 57 -1.85 -6.14 -7.96
N GLU A 58 -2.41 -7.19 -8.55
CA GLU A 58 -3.87 -7.34 -8.68
C GLU A 58 -4.59 -7.48 -7.35
N GLN A 59 -3.90 -7.99 -6.33
CA GLN A 59 -4.42 -8.16 -4.98
C GLN A 59 -4.73 -6.81 -4.30
N VAL A 60 -4.10 -5.73 -4.75
CA VAL A 60 -4.37 -4.38 -4.24
C VAL A 60 -5.59 -3.82 -4.95
N LEU A 61 -6.68 -3.65 -4.20
CA LEU A 61 -7.91 -3.03 -4.70
C LEU A 61 -7.72 -1.54 -4.94
N ARG A 62 -7.13 -0.86 -3.94
CA ARG A 62 -6.85 0.57 -3.92
C ARG A 62 -5.73 0.82 -2.92
N TYR A 63 -4.92 1.83 -3.19
CA TYR A 63 -3.91 2.33 -2.26
C TYR A 63 -3.90 3.86 -2.29
N LEU A 64 -3.33 4.45 -1.25
CA LEU A 64 -3.11 5.89 -1.14
C LEU A 64 -1.72 6.08 -0.53
N VAL A 65 -0.89 6.87 -1.19
CA VAL A 65 0.42 7.27 -0.67
C VAL A 65 0.29 8.69 -0.15
N LEU A 66 0.61 8.88 1.13
CA LEU A 66 0.65 10.19 1.76
C LEU A 66 2.07 10.47 2.20
N ARG A 67 2.54 11.70 1.98
CA ARG A 67 3.78 12.20 2.58
C ARG A 67 3.46 12.63 4.01
N LYS A 68 4.01 11.92 4.98
CA LYS A 68 4.04 12.36 6.38
C LYS A 68 5.09 13.47 6.49
N GLU A 69 4.74 14.58 7.14
CA GLU A 69 5.64 15.71 7.39
C GLU A 69 6.83 15.30 8.27
#